data_AF-A0A7C1UAI8-F1
#
_entry.id   AF-A0A7C1UAI8-F1
#
_cell.length_a   1.000
_cell.length_b   1.000
_cell.length_c   1.000
_cell.angle_alpha   90.00
_cell.angle_beta   90.00
_cell.angle_gamma   90.00
#
_symmetry.space_group_name_H-M   'P 1'
#
loop_
_entity.id
_entity.type
_entity.pdbx_description
1 polymer ?
#
loop_
_entity_poly.entity_id
_entity_poly.type
_entity_poly.pdbx_seq_one_letter_code
_entity_poly.pdbx_strand_id
1 'polypeptide(L)'
;CSPPSRYVAEFADALVGLADGEVSAPVQSQFGWHVIQRRPLDEAGRQSVVDDLTAAALTDWFNTAVDSADIEIDPRAGTWVNEGGQIGVLPPTDPTRNQPDPGTDQSGQ
;
A
#
# COMPACT_ATOMS: atom_id res chain seq x y z
N CYS A 1 4.13 11.34 -4.85
CA CYS A 1 4.60 11.50 -6.28
C CYS A 1 5.55 10.36 -6.70
N SER A 2 5.47 9.83 -7.94
CA SER A 2 6.38 8.77 -8.43
C SER A 2 7.66 9.35 -9.08
N PRO A 3 8.86 8.79 -8.82
CA PRO A 3 10.10 9.29 -9.40
C PRO A 3 10.22 8.94 -10.90
N PRO A 4 10.87 9.77 -11.72
CA PRO A 4 11.00 9.56 -13.17
C PRO A 4 11.66 8.23 -13.56
N SER A 5 12.54 7.70 -12.69
CA SER A 5 13.25 6.42 -12.88
C SER A 5 12.34 5.19 -12.93
N ARG A 6 11.05 5.32 -12.59
CA ARG A 6 10.06 4.26 -12.73
C ARG A 6 9.50 4.14 -14.16
N TYR A 7 9.79 5.11 -15.04
CA TYR A 7 9.32 5.13 -16.43
C TYR A 7 10.42 4.66 -17.39
N VAL A 8 10.02 4.35 -18.62
CA VAL A 8 10.97 4.10 -19.72
C VAL A 8 11.72 5.38 -20.06
N ALA A 9 12.96 5.23 -20.55
CA ALA A 9 13.88 6.35 -20.77
C ALA A 9 13.25 7.44 -21.64
N GLU A 10 12.56 7.08 -22.71
CA GLU A 10 11.93 8.03 -23.63
C GLU A 10 10.91 8.92 -22.94
N PHE A 11 10.15 8.36 -21.99
CA PHE A 11 9.17 9.13 -21.22
C PHE A 11 9.86 9.99 -20.14
N ALA A 12 10.83 9.41 -19.43
CA ALA A 12 11.53 10.10 -18.35
C ALA A 12 12.33 11.31 -18.87
N ASP A 13 13.07 11.12 -19.97
CA ASP A 13 13.88 12.17 -20.60
C ASP A 13 12.99 13.31 -21.13
N ALA A 14 11.87 12.97 -21.77
CA ALA A 14 10.90 13.96 -22.21
C ALA A 14 10.29 14.74 -21.04
N LEU A 15 9.90 14.05 -19.95
CA LEU A 15 9.33 14.71 -18.77
C LEU A 15 10.32 15.68 -18.09
N VAL A 16 11.59 15.29 -17.98
CA VAL A 16 12.65 16.13 -17.39
C VAL A 16 12.94 17.36 -18.24
N GLY A 17 12.83 17.24 -19.57
CA GLY A 17 13.06 18.35 -20.51
C GLY A 17 11.97 19.41 -20.55
N LEU A 18 10.75 19.11 -20.09
CA LEU A 18 9.62 20.05 -20.07
C LEU A 18 9.73 21.07 -18.94
N ALA A 19 9.27 22.30 -19.18
CA ALA A 19 8.98 23.27 -18.13
C ALA A 19 7.64 22.96 -17.42
N ASP A 20 7.43 23.54 -16.24
CA ASP A 20 6.15 23.42 -15.53
C ASP A 20 4.99 23.97 -16.37
N GLY A 21 3.94 23.17 -16.52
CA GLY A 21 2.76 23.47 -17.33
C GLY A 21 2.90 23.13 -18.81
N GLU A 22 4.10 22.81 -19.29
CA GLU A 22 4.39 22.55 -20.70
C GLU A 22 3.88 21.17 -21.15
N VAL A 23 3.48 21.10 -22.42
CA VAL A 23 3.06 19.88 -23.11
C VAL A 23 4.11 19.50 -24.15
N SER A 24 4.51 18.23 -24.18
CA SER A 24 5.51 17.73 -25.12
C SER A 24 4.99 17.62 -26.55
N ALA A 25 5.93 17.56 -27.50
CA ALA A 25 5.68 16.91 -28.79
C ALA A 25 5.33 15.42 -28.57
N PRO A 26 4.71 14.73 -29.55
CA PRO A 26 4.47 13.29 -29.46
C PRO A 26 5.76 12.50 -29.22
N VAL A 27 5.80 11.75 -28.12
CA VAL A 27 6.93 10.92 -27.72
C VAL A 27 6.63 9.47 -28.08
N GLN A 28 7.50 8.85 -28.87
CA GLN A 28 7.40 7.43 -29.17
C GLN A 28 8.13 6.62 -28.09
N SER A 29 7.48 5.59 -27.56
CA SER A 29 8.07 4.60 -26.67
C SER A 29 7.76 3.19 -27.18
N GLN A 30 8.30 2.16 -26.52
CA GLN A 30 7.92 0.77 -26.77
C GLN A 30 6.41 0.48 -26.60
N PHE A 31 5.67 1.36 -25.92
CA PHE A 31 4.23 1.24 -25.68
C PHE A 31 3.38 2.03 -26.68
N GLY A 32 3.99 2.72 -27.65
CA GLY A 32 3.31 3.52 -28.66
C GLY A 32 3.64 5.02 -28.55
N TRP A 33 2.63 5.87 -28.74
CA TRP A 33 2.79 7.33 -28.76
C TRP A 33 2.16 7.98 -27.54
N HIS A 34 2.86 8.93 -26.94
CA HIS A 34 2.44 9.64 -25.74
C HIS A 34 2.55 11.15 -25.93
N VAL A 35 1.61 11.89 -25.33
CA VAL A 35 1.71 13.34 -25.14
C VAL A 35 1.79 13.57 -23.64
N ILE A 36 2.83 14.28 -23.21
CA ILE A 36 3.19 14.42 -21.81
C ILE A 36 2.94 15.86 -21.39
N GLN A 37 2.28 16.08 -20.25
CA GLN A 37 2.20 17.40 -19.62
C GLN A 37 2.88 17.36 -18.27
N ARG A 38 3.84 18.27 -18.06
CA ARG A 38 4.48 18.43 -16.75
C ARG A 38 3.59 19.34 -15.90
N ARG A 39 3.04 18.81 -14.80
CA ARG A 39 2.26 19.63 -13.87
C ARG A 39 3.19 20.35 -12.89
N PRO A 40 2.98 21.66 -12.63
CA PRO A 40 3.71 22.35 -11.57
C PRO A 40 3.46 21.69 -10.22
N LEU A 41 4.46 21.77 -9.33
CA LEU A 41 4.27 21.41 -7.93
C LEU A 41 3.52 22.54 -7.20
N ASP A 42 2.20 22.46 -7.22
CA ASP A 42 1.32 23.35 -6.47
C ASP A 42 1.16 22.91 -5.00
N GLU A 43 0.33 23.63 -4.25
CA GLU A 43 0.12 23.34 -2.82
C GLU A 43 -0.50 21.96 -2.59
N ALA A 44 -1.44 21.55 -3.45
CA ALA A 44 -2.04 20.21 -3.37
C ALA A 44 -0.99 19.11 -3.63
N GLY A 45 -0.14 19.31 -4.64
CA GLY A 45 0.98 18.43 -4.92
C GLY A 45 1.98 18.37 -3.76
N ARG A 46 2.29 19.50 -3.13
CA ARG A 46 3.15 19.55 -1.95
C ARG A 46 2.54 18.86 -0.75
N GLN A 47 1.26 19.07 -0.48
CA GLN A 47 0.54 18.40 0.60
C GLN A 47 0.57 16.88 0.39
N SER A 48 0.36 16.40 -0.84
CA SER A 48 0.44 14.96 -1.12
C SER A 48 1.82 14.36 -0.83
N VAL A 49 2.90 15.11 -1.04
CA VAL A 49 4.27 14.67 -0.69
C VAL A 49 4.44 14.64 0.83
N VAL A 50 3.91 15.63 1.55
CA VAL A 50 3.93 15.63 3.02
C VAL A 50 3.11 14.44 3.56
N ASP A 51 1.92 14.19 3.03
CA ASP A 51 1.07 13.06 3.42
C ASP A 51 1.79 11.72 3.20
N ASP A 52 2.41 11.52 2.02
CA ASP A 52 3.21 10.33 1.72
C ASP A 52 4.36 10.13 2.73
N LEU A 53 5.09 11.21 3.07
CA LEU A 53 6.22 11.15 4.01
C LEU A 53 5.76 10.91 5.45
N THR A 54 4.66 11.55 5.87
CA THR A 54 4.11 11.38 7.22
C THR A 54 3.55 9.98 7.43
N ALA A 55 2.86 9.40 6.43
CA ALA A 55 2.40 8.03 6.49
C ALA A 55 3.58 7.04 6.68
N ALA A 56 4.66 7.21 5.91
CA ALA A 56 5.86 6.38 6.04
C ALA A 56 6.50 6.52 7.44
N ALA A 57 6.67 7.75 7.92
CA ALA A 57 7.21 8.01 9.25
C ALA A 57 6.33 7.45 10.37
N LEU A 58 5.01 7.53 10.22
CA LEU A 58 4.06 6.97 11.18
C LEU A 58 4.14 5.44 11.23
N THR A 59 4.23 4.78 10.08
CA THR A 59 4.42 3.32 10.04
C THR A 59 5.74 2.90 10.70
N ASP A 60 6.83 3.60 10.42
CA ASP A 60 8.14 3.33 11.02
C ASP A 60 8.11 3.50 12.55
N TRP A 61 7.56 4.63 13.00
CA TRP A 61 7.34 4.88 14.43
C TRP A 61 6.48 3.80 15.07
N PHE A 62 5.37 3.41 14.45
CA PHE A 62 4.44 2.41 14.99
C PHE A 62 5.13 1.05 15.14
N ASN A 63 5.85 0.61 14.11
CA ASN A 63 6.58 -0.64 14.14
C ASN A 63 7.64 -0.64 15.26
N THR A 64 8.37 0.47 15.42
CA THR A 64 9.35 0.65 16.51
C THR A 64 8.69 0.62 17.88
N ALA A 65 7.56 1.33 18.04
CA ALA A 65 6.83 1.39 19.30
C ALA A 65 6.31 0.00 19.70
N VAL A 66 5.73 -0.74 18.74
CA VAL A 66 5.22 -2.09 18.95
C VAL A 66 6.33 -3.10 19.26
N ASP A 67 7.47 -3.02 18.58
CA ASP A 67 8.63 -3.88 18.85
C ASP A 67 9.17 -3.68 20.28
N SER A 68 9.11 -2.43 20.78
CA SER A 68 9.56 -2.11 22.14
C SER A 68 8.54 -2.41 23.25
N ALA A 69 7.30 -2.77 22.90
CA ALA A 69 6.22 -2.97 23.85
C ALA A 69 6.05 -4.44 24.22
N ASP A 70 5.64 -4.70 25.46
CA ASP A 70 5.15 -6.00 25.88
C ASP A 70 3.64 -6.08 25.61
N ILE A 71 3.22 -7.04 24.77
CA ILE A 71 1.84 -7.16 24.29
C ILE A 71 1.33 -8.57 24.58
N GLU A 72 0.38 -8.65 25.51
CA GLU A 72 -0.33 -9.88 25.84
C GLU A 72 -1.72 -9.89 25.19
N ILE A 73 -2.09 -11.02 24.58
CA ILE A 73 -3.41 -11.23 23.99
C ILE A 73 -4.05 -12.46 24.62
N ASP A 74 -5.35 -12.37 24.93
CA ASP A 74 -6.13 -13.53 25.36
C ASP A 74 -6.05 -14.63 24.27
N PRO A 75 -5.60 -15.85 24.60
CA PRO A 75 -5.46 -16.94 23.63
C PRO A 75 -6.75 -17.28 22.85
N ARG A 76 -7.94 -16.92 23.36
CA ARG A 76 -9.22 -17.07 22.66
C ARG A 76 -9.35 -16.14 21.46
N ALA A 77 -8.71 -14.97 21.51
CA ALA A 77 -8.74 -13.98 20.43
C ALA A 77 -7.72 -14.30 19.33
N GLY A 78 -6.60 -14.96 19.68
CA GLY A 78 -5.55 -15.34 18.75
C GLY A 78 -4.16 -15.28 19.37
N THR A 79 -3.15 -15.40 18.51
CA THR A 79 -1.74 -15.27 18.88
C THR A 79 -1.20 -13.94 18.36
N TRP A 80 -0.58 -13.15 19.23
CA TRP A 80 0.16 -11.97 18.82
C TRP A 80 1.38 -12.37 17.96
N VAL A 81 1.59 -11.67 16.85
CA VAL A 81 2.74 -11.85 15.97
C VAL A 81 3.33 -10.50 15.61
N ASN A 82 4.66 -10.37 15.73
CA ASN A 82 5.44 -9.18 15.38
C ASN A 82 6.73 -9.51 14.61
N GLU A 83 6.94 -10.77 14.23
CA GLU A 83 8.14 -11.23 13.51
C GLU A 83 7.90 -11.27 11.99
N GLY A 84 8.98 -11.11 11.21
CA GLY A 84 8.93 -11.31 9.75
C GLY A 84 8.13 -10.25 8.96
N GLY A 85 7.87 -9.09 9.55
CA GLY A 85 7.12 -8.00 8.91
C GLY A 85 5.60 -8.14 8.99
N GLN A 86 5.09 -9.13 9.73
CA GLN A 86 3.67 -9.24 10.08
C GLN A 86 3.48 -8.77 11.53
N ILE A 87 2.87 -7.60 11.71
CA ILE A 87 2.41 -7.10 13.01
C ILE A 87 0.90 -7.27 13.09
N GLY A 88 0.42 -8.03 14.07
CA GLY A 88 -1.01 -8.19 14.31
C GLY A 88 -1.39 -9.40 15.14
N VAL A 89 -2.67 -9.76 15.08
CA VAL A 89 -3.23 -10.93 15.77
C VAL A 89 -3.53 -12.01 14.73
N LEU A 90 -2.86 -13.15 14.84
CA LEU A 90 -3.21 -14.34 14.07
C LEU A 90 -4.41 -15.02 14.77
N PRO A 91 -5.61 -15.07 14.14
CA PRO A 91 -6.75 -15.73 14.76
C PRO A 91 -6.46 -17.22 14.99
N PRO A 92 -7.04 -17.85 16.03
CA PRO A 92 -6.87 -19.27 16.26
C PRO A 92 -7.38 -20.04 15.04
N THR A 93 -6.59 -20.98 14.51
CA THR A 93 -7.06 -21.87 13.45
C THR A 93 -8.06 -22.84 14.06
N ASP A 94 -9.35 -22.51 13.94
CA ASP A 94 -10.43 -23.43 14.27
C ASP A 94 -10.77 -24.28 13.03
N PRO A 95 -10.41 -25.58 12.99
CA PRO A 95 -10.72 -26.43 11.84
C PRO A 95 -12.22 -26.66 11.66
N THR A 96 -13.06 -26.31 12.64
CA THR A 96 -14.51 -26.54 12.60
C THR A 96 -15.31 -25.38 11.98
N ARG A 97 -14.74 -24.18 11.86
CA ARG A 97 -15.46 -22.97 11.37
C ARG A 97 -15.93 -23.07 9.91
N ASN A 98 -15.32 -23.92 9.09
CA ASN A 98 -15.68 -24.14 7.67
C ASN A 98 -16.40 -25.47 7.42
N GLN A 99 -16.79 -26.22 8.45
CA GLN A 99 -17.63 -27.41 8.28
C GLN A 99 -19.10 -26.99 8.33
N PRO A 100 -19.93 -27.36 7.33
CA PRO A 100 -21.38 -27.24 7.48
C PRO A 100 -21.80 -28.06 8.70
N ASP A 101 -22.62 -27.47 9.58
CA ASP A 101 -23.12 -28.12 10.79
C ASP A 101 -23.65 -29.53 10.48
N PRO A 102 -23.07 -30.60 11.06
CA PRO A 102 -23.61 -31.94 10.93
C PRO A 102 -24.71 -32.11 11.99
N GLY A 103 -25.85 -31.43 11.81
CA GLY A 103 -26.82 -31.38 12.89
C GLY A 103 -28.15 -30.68 12.62
N THR A 104 -28.69 -30.78 11.40
CA THR A 104 -30.14 -30.55 11.21
C THR A 104 -30.77 -31.81 10.65
N ASP A 105 -30.95 -32.78 11.54
CA ASP A 105 -31.92 -33.86 11.35
C ASP A 105 -33.31 -33.22 11.22
N GLN A 106 -33.79 -33.10 9.99
CA GLN A 106 -35.22 -32.94 9.72
C GLN A 106 -35.85 -34.33 9.68
N SER A 107 -36.25 -34.85 10.85
CA SER A 107 -37.20 -35.95 10.94
C SER A 107 -38.24 -35.70 12.04
N GLY A 108 -39.47 -35.42 11.59
CA GLY A 108 -40.72 -35.69 12.30
C GLY A 108 -41.15 -34.72 13.41
N GLN A 109 -42.02 -33.76 13.09
CA GLN A 109 -43.48 -33.83 13.36
C GLN A 109 -44.23 -32.88 12.41
#